data_AF-A0A540X881-F1
#
_entry.id   AF-A0A540X881-F1
#
_cell.length_a   1.000
_cell.length_b   1.000
_cell.length_c   1.000
_cell.angle_alpha   90.00
_cell.angle_beta   90.00
_cell.angle_gamma   90.00
#
_symmetry.space_group_name_H-M   'P 1'
#
loop_
_entity.id
_entity.type
_entity.pdbx_description
1 polymer ?
#
loop_
_entity_poly.entity_id
_entity_poly.type
_entity_poly.pdbx_seq_one_letter_code
_entity_poly.pdbx_strand_id
1 'polypeptide(L)'
;MAAWRRARVEGGVRGPLPCLSLTTMNPLCSRIRSVVSWLPPLFVLASGCAAQKNISPPHPFDTGAVPECTQEAKEQRLQGTAVFRCMLTAMGELRDCVVAQPLPPMTEVLLASTRNRRFEPARLDGKPIETSYKVTFTLNCKP
;
A
#
# COMPACT_ATOMS: atom_id res chain seq x y z
N MET A 1 20.91 -13.03 -23.81
CA MET A 1 20.82 -11.63 -23.38
C MET A 1 19.46 -11.42 -22.72
N ALA A 2 19.36 -11.64 -21.40
CA ALA A 2 18.10 -11.51 -20.66
C ALA A 2 18.06 -10.14 -19.97
N ALA A 3 17.27 -9.21 -20.50
CA ALA A 3 17.06 -7.90 -19.89
C ALA A 3 16.06 -8.03 -18.74
N TRP A 4 16.57 -8.03 -17.51
CA TRP A 4 15.76 -8.09 -16.29
C TRP A 4 14.92 -6.82 -16.13
N ARG A 5 13.62 -6.88 -16.46
CA ARG A 5 12.65 -5.83 -16.10
C ARG A 5 12.19 -6.06 -14.65
N ARG A 6 12.74 -5.29 -13.72
CA ARG A 6 12.25 -5.25 -12.33
C ARG A 6 10.98 -4.38 -12.28
N ALA A 7 9.81 -5.02 -12.20
CA ALA A 7 8.64 -4.38 -11.64
C ALA A 7 8.87 -4.29 -10.12
N ARG A 8 9.11 -3.08 -9.59
CA ARG A 8 9.21 -2.87 -8.15
C ARG A 8 7.80 -2.75 -7.59
N VAL A 9 7.37 -3.82 -6.94
CA VAL A 9 6.12 -3.90 -6.20
C VAL A 9 6.36 -3.33 -4.80
N GLU A 10 5.71 -2.22 -4.48
CA GLU A 10 5.67 -1.68 -3.11
C GLU A 10 4.27 -1.88 -2.56
N GLY A 11 4.03 -3.04 -1.93
CA GLY A 11 2.80 -3.30 -1.19
C GLY A 11 2.84 -2.57 0.14
N GLY A 12 2.20 -1.40 0.22
CA GLY A 12 1.96 -0.69 1.47
C GLY A 12 0.58 -1.03 2.01
N VAL A 13 0.52 -1.84 3.07
CA VAL A 13 -0.74 -2.12 3.77
C VAL A 13 -1.17 -0.84 4.49
N ARG A 14 -2.23 -0.22 3.97
CA ARG A 14 -2.86 0.91 4.63
C ARG A 14 -3.70 0.35 5.77
N GLY A 15 -3.12 0.28 6.96
CA GLY A 15 -3.86 0.02 8.19
C GLY A 15 -4.98 1.07 8.38
N PRO A 16 -6.00 0.76 9.21
CA PRO A 16 -7.03 1.73 9.54
C PRO A 16 -6.36 2.99 10.11
N LEU A 17 -6.90 4.14 9.70
CA LEU A 17 -6.47 5.48 10.09
C LEU A 17 -6.09 5.50 11.58
N PRO A 18 -4.93 6.08 11.96
CA PRO A 18 -4.65 6.28 13.37
C PRO A 18 -5.81 7.07 13.97
N CYS A 19 -6.29 6.64 15.14
CA CYS A 19 -7.22 7.41 15.94
C CYS A 19 -6.72 8.86 15.96
N LEU A 20 -7.40 9.75 15.23
CA LEU A 20 -7.20 11.17 15.40
C LEU A 20 -7.53 11.45 16.85
N SER A 21 -6.48 11.73 17.61
CA SER A 21 -6.53 12.31 18.93
C SER A 21 -7.40 13.56 18.86
N LEU A 22 -8.67 13.43 19.24
CA LEU A 22 -9.44 14.55 19.77
C LEU A 22 -8.89 14.79 21.18
N THR A 23 -7.71 15.41 21.22
CA THR A 23 -7.28 16.17 22.38
C THR A 23 -8.17 17.40 22.44
N THR A 24 -9.41 17.19 22.90
CA THR A 24 -10.27 18.30 23.31
C THR A 24 -9.65 18.86 24.58
N MET A 25 -8.87 19.92 24.36
CA MET A 25 -8.69 21.08 25.22
C MET A 25 -9.04 20.86 26.70
N ASN A 26 -8.03 20.80 27.56
CA ASN A 26 -8.23 21.09 28.97
C ASN A 26 -7.26 22.21 29.41
N PRO A 27 -7.73 23.47 29.47
CA PRO A 27 -6.92 24.61 29.86
C PRO A 27 -7.04 24.83 31.38
N LEU A 28 -6.43 23.97 32.18
CA LEU A 28 -6.27 24.23 33.62
C LEU A 28 -4.85 23.88 34.08
N CYS A 29 -3.87 24.38 33.31
CA CYS A 29 -2.51 24.59 33.77
C CYS A 29 -2.46 25.84 34.67
N SER A 30 -3.09 25.79 35.84
CA SER A 30 -2.91 26.80 36.91
C SER A 30 -3.71 26.40 38.15
N ARG A 31 -3.10 25.62 39.04
CA ARG A 31 -3.02 25.94 40.48
C ARG A 31 -2.23 24.89 41.22
N ILE A 32 -0.99 25.26 41.51
CA ILE A 32 -0.21 24.70 42.59
C ILE A 32 -0.98 24.96 43.90
N ARG A 33 -1.36 23.90 44.61
CA ARG A 33 -1.46 23.92 46.08
C ARG A 33 -1.32 22.51 46.64
N SER A 34 -0.14 22.29 47.19
CA SER A 34 0.09 21.61 48.46
C SER A 34 -0.36 20.15 48.65
N VAL A 35 0.66 19.32 48.86
CA VAL A 35 0.72 18.31 49.92
C VAL A 35 -0.37 17.23 49.88
N VAL A 36 -0.06 16.11 49.24
CA VAL A 36 -0.22 14.78 49.85
C VAL A 36 1.00 13.96 49.45
N SER A 37 2.02 14.06 50.31
CA SER A 37 3.02 13.03 50.51
C SER A 37 2.31 11.81 51.09
N TRP A 38 2.71 10.60 50.70
CA TRP A 38 2.19 9.27 51.07
C TRP A 38 1.14 8.65 50.13
N LEU A 39 1.57 8.25 48.93
CA LEU A 39 1.12 7.02 48.24
C LEU A 39 2.30 6.48 47.40
N PRO A 40 2.64 5.18 47.48
CA PRO A 40 3.78 4.59 46.78
C PRO A 40 3.57 4.58 45.25
N PRO A 41 4.66 4.56 44.46
CA PRO A 41 4.60 4.72 43.01
C PRO A 41 4.13 3.42 42.37
N LEU A 42 2.83 3.17 42.39
CA LEU A 42 2.24 2.15 41.52
C LEU A 42 2.17 2.75 40.11
N PHE A 43 3.27 2.53 39.39
CA PHE A 43 3.33 2.33 37.95
C PHE A 43 1.99 1.80 37.40
N VAL A 44 1.11 2.69 36.96
CA VAL A 44 0.03 2.29 36.06
C VAL A 44 0.60 2.42 34.65
N LEU A 45 0.94 1.25 34.14
CA LEU A 45 1.48 0.94 32.82
C LEU A 45 0.78 1.78 31.74
N ALA A 46 1.56 2.60 31.04
CA ALA A 46 1.18 3.10 29.74
C ALA A 46 0.96 1.89 28.81
N SER A 47 -0.30 1.53 28.59
CA SER A 47 -0.67 0.55 27.57
C SER A 47 -0.41 1.22 26.21
N GLY A 48 0.80 1.07 25.70
CA GLY A 48 1.11 1.42 24.34
C GLY A 48 0.26 0.56 23.41
N CYS A 49 -0.50 1.19 22.50
CA CYS A 49 -1.16 0.49 21.40
C CYS A 49 -0.11 -0.32 20.63
N ALA A 50 -0.08 -1.63 20.85
CA ALA A 50 0.72 -2.54 20.05
C ALA A 50 0.15 -2.54 18.63
N ALA A 51 0.89 -1.96 17.69
CA ALA A 51 0.67 -2.16 16.27
C ALA A 51 0.73 -3.68 15.98
N GLN A 52 -0.28 -4.21 15.30
CA GLN A 52 -0.39 -5.63 14.95
C GLN A 52 0.87 -6.07 14.17
N LYS A 53 1.60 -7.05 14.73
CA LYS A 53 3.01 -7.34 14.39
C LYS A 53 3.19 -8.45 13.35
N ASN A 54 2.13 -8.96 12.71
CA ASN A 54 2.28 -10.08 11.78
C ASN A 54 1.41 -9.95 10.51
N ILE A 55 1.74 -8.94 9.70
CA ILE A 55 1.18 -8.78 8.36
C ILE A 55 2.17 -9.38 7.36
N SER A 56 1.80 -10.50 6.75
CA SER A 56 2.54 -11.02 5.60
C SER A 56 2.17 -10.19 4.38
N PRO A 57 3.15 -9.56 3.71
CA PRO A 57 2.87 -8.76 2.53
C PRO A 57 2.32 -9.65 1.41
N PRO A 58 1.44 -9.11 0.55
CA PRO A 58 0.95 -9.85 -0.59
C PRO A 58 2.09 -10.12 -1.58
N HIS A 59 2.27 -11.38 -1.97
CA HIS A 59 3.24 -11.78 -2.98
C HIS A 59 2.54 -11.96 -4.33
N PRO A 60 3.08 -11.45 -5.45
CA PRO A 60 2.54 -11.79 -6.76
C PRO A 60 2.77 -13.28 -7.03
N PHE A 61 1.70 -14.03 -7.38
CA PHE A 61 1.84 -15.44 -7.82
C PHE A 61 2.64 -15.51 -9.11
N ASP A 62 2.30 -14.63 -10.05
CA ASP A 62 3.05 -14.39 -11.26
C ASP A 62 3.35 -12.90 -11.34
N THR A 63 4.63 -12.55 -11.41
CA THR A 63 5.02 -11.22 -11.91
C THR A 63 4.74 -11.23 -13.41
N GLY A 64 3.45 -11.18 -13.77
CA GLY A 64 2.99 -11.40 -15.14
C GLY A 64 3.75 -10.53 -16.13
N ALA A 65 3.90 -11.04 -17.35
CA ALA A 65 4.57 -10.32 -18.42
C ALA A 65 4.02 -8.90 -18.55
N VAL A 66 4.92 -7.92 -18.56
CA VAL A 66 4.55 -6.54 -18.90
C VAL A 66 4.00 -6.58 -20.32
N PRO A 67 2.82 -6.00 -20.59
CA PRO A 67 2.22 -6.04 -21.92
C PRO A 67 3.15 -5.41 -22.96
N GLU A 68 3.04 -5.87 -24.21
CA GLU A 68 3.82 -5.33 -25.30
C GLU A 68 3.50 -3.85 -25.54
N CYS A 69 4.52 -3.07 -25.90
CA CYS A 69 4.34 -1.68 -26.28
C CYS A 69 3.50 -1.61 -27.56
N THR A 70 2.46 -0.77 -27.57
CA THR A 70 1.70 -0.48 -28.79
C THR A 70 2.58 0.22 -29.83
N GLN A 71 2.16 0.26 -31.08
CA GLN A 71 2.93 0.90 -32.15
C GLN A 71 3.12 2.39 -31.88
N GLU A 72 2.08 3.07 -31.41
CA GLU A 72 2.12 4.50 -31.07
C GLU A 72 3.13 4.77 -29.94
N ALA A 73 3.19 3.90 -28.93
CA ALA A 73 4.15 4.01 -27.84
C ALA A 73 5.60 3.75 -28.31
N LYS A 74 5.81 2.91 -29.32
CA LYS A 74 7.13 2.66 -29.93
C LYS A 74 7.58 3.83 -30.79
N GLU A 75 6.69 4.36 -31.63
CA GLU A 75 6.94 5.54 -32.47
C GLU A 75 7.34 6.75 -31.63
N GLN A 76 6.66 6.94 -30.49
CA GLN A 76 6.95 8.02 -29.54
C GLN A 76 8.12 7.70 -28.59
N ARG A 77 8.74 6.52 -28.71
CA ARG A 77 9.85 6.06 -27.85
C ARG A 77 9.53 6.19 -26.36
N LEU A 78 8.32 5.77 -26.01
CA LEU A 78 7.71 6.08 -24.73
C LEU A 78 8.49 5.45 -23.57
N GLN A 79 8.92 6.29 -22.64
CA GLN A 79 9.61 5.88 -21.42
C GLN A 79 8.93 6.51 -20.23
N GLY A 80 8.56 5.70 -19.25
CA GLY A 80 7.85 6.21 -18.09
C GLY A 80 7.39 5.14 -17.12
N THR A 81 6.70 5.60 -16.09
CA THR A 81 6.15 4.75 -15.05
C THR A 81 4.65 5.00 -14.95
N ALA A 82 3.88 3.93 -14.95
CA ALA A 82 2.46 3.94 -14.64
C ALA A 82 2.23 3.33 -13.27
N VAL A 83 1.33 3.94 -12.49
CA VAL A 83 1.01 3.48 -11.13
C VAL A 83 -0.49 3.32 -10.99
N PHE A 84 -0.90 2.14 -10.55
CA PHE A 84 -2.29 1.79 -10.28
C PHE A 84 -2.44 1.47 -8.80
N ARG A 85 -3.54 1.91 -8.19
CA ARG A 85 -3.92 1.53 -6.84
C ARG A 85 -5.18 0.70 -6.93
N CYS A 86 -5.12 -0.54 -6.49
CA CYS A 86 -6.24 -1.48 -6.53
C CYS A 86 -6.52 -2.00 -5.12
N MET A 87 -7.73 -2.49 -4.87
CA MET A 87 -8.02 -3.32 -3.71
C MET A 87 -7.69 -4.77 -4.05
N LEU A 88 -6.80 -5.37 -3.28
CA LEU A 88 -6.50 -6.80 -3.35
C LEU A 88 -7.44 -7.53 -2.40
N THR A 89 -8.26 -8.43 -2.94
CA THR A 89 -9.23 -9.22 -2.16
C THR A 89 -8.56 -10.37 -1.43
N ALA A 90 -9.25 -10.95 -0.45
CA ALA A 90 -8.83 -12.16 0.25
C ALA A 90 -8.70 -13.39 -0.68
N MET A 91 -9.30 -13.35 -1.88
CA MET A 91 -9.20 -14.38 -2.91
C MET A 91 -7.98 -14.20 -3.83
N GLY A 92 -7.26 -13.09 -3.71
CA GLY A 92 -6.10 -12.80 -4.56
C GLY A 92 -6.43 -12.10 -5.88
N GLU A 93 -7.61 -11.47 -5.98
CA GLU A 93 -8.04 -10.71 -7.14
C GLU A 93 -7.90 -9.20 -6.91
N LEU A 94 -7.57 -8.45 -7.96
CA LEU A 94 -7.58 -6.98 -7.92
C LEU A 94 -8.94 -6.44 -8.33
N ARG A 95 -9.54 -5.62 -7.46
CA ARG A 95 -10.80 -4.89 -7.67
C ARG A 95 -10.58 -3.39 -7.46
N ASP A 96 -11.53 -2.58 -7.92
CA ASP A 96 -11.56 -1.13 -7.72
C ASP A 96 -10.24 -0.41 -8.04
N CYS A 97 -9.63 -0.79 -9.17
CA CYS A 97 -8.37 -0.21 -9.62
C CYS A 97 -8.55 1.24 -10.08
N VAL A 98 -7.93 2.17 -9.36
CA VAL A 98 -7.81 3.58 -9.72
C VAL A 98 -6.42 3.88 -10.29
N VAL A 99 -6.38 4.72 -11.32
CA VAL A 99 -5.13 5.14 -11.95
C VAL A 99 -4.52 6.27 -11.13
N ALA A 100 -3.40 6.01 -10.45
CA ALA A 100 -2.69 7.02 -9.67
C ALA A 100 -1.72 7.84 -10.54
N GLN A 101 -1.09 7.18 -11.52
CA GLN A 101 -0.22 7.82 -12.50
C GLN A 101 -0.51 7.22 -13.88
N PRO A 102 -1.21 7.94 -14.77
CA PRO A 102 -1.48 7.48 -16.13
C PRO A 102 -0.23 7.58 -17.01
N LEU A 103 -0.18 6.75 -18.04
CA LEU A 103 0.88 6.75 -19.05
C LEU A 103 0.26 6.50 -20.45
N PRO A 104 -0.41 7.50 -21.05
CA PRO A 104 -1.01 7.37 -22.37
C PRO A 104 0.06 7.18 -23.46
N PRO A 105 -0.16 6.34 -24.50
CA PRO A 105 -1.36 5.54 -24.80
C PRO A 105 -1.42 4.18 -24.09
N MET A 106 -0.41 3.81 -23.30
CA MET A 106 -0.31 2.47 -22.67
C MET A 106 -1.25 2.24 -21.48
N THR A 107 -1.86 3.29 -20.91
CA THR A 107 -2.66 3.20 -19.66
C THR A 107 -3.73 2.10 -19.70
N GLU A 108 -4.49 2.00 -20.80
CA GLU A 108 -5.62 1.05 -20.89
C GLU A 108 -5.14 -0.40 -20.98
N VAL A 109 -4.08 -0.64 -21.77
CA VAL A 109 -3.45 -1.96 -21.91
C VAL A 109 -2.88 -2.42 -20.57
N LEU A 110 -2.25 -1.52 -19.83
CA LEU A 110 -1.73 -1.82 -18.49
C LEU A 110 -2.85 -2.11 -17.47
N LEU A 111 -3.96 -1.37 -17.55
CA LEU A 111 -5.13 -1.61 -16.71
C LEU A 111 -5.75 -2.99 -16.99
N ALA A 112 -5.89 -3.35 -18.27
CA ALA A 112 -6.38 -4.67 -18.67
C ALA A 112 -5.44 -5.80 -18.19
N SER A 113 -4.13 -5.63 -18.34
CA SER A 113 -3.13 -6.57 -17.82
C SER A 113 -3.22 -6.74 -16.30
N THR A 114 -3.51 -5.66 -15.58
CA THR A 114 -3.65 -5.70 -14.12
C THR A 114 -4.87 -6.53 -13.67
N ARG A 115 -6.00 -6.44 -14.40
CA ARG A 115 -7.22 -7.20 -14.10
C ARG A 115 -7.07 -8.72 -14.28
N ASN A 116 -6.23 -9.15 -15.23
CA ASN A 116 -6.03 -10.57 -15.52
C ASN A 116 -5.00 -11.25 -14.59
N ARG A 117 -4.33 -10.50 -13.71
CA ARG A 117 -3.31 -11.04 -12.82
C ARG A 117 -3.92 -11.63 -11.55
N ARG A 118 -3.22 -12.59 -10.97
CA ARG A 118 -3.52 -13.21 -9.68
C ARG A 118 -2.40 -12.90 -8.70
N PHE A 119 -2.78 -12.56 -7.47
CA PHE A 119 -1.86 -12.20 -6.41
C PHE A 119 -2.16 -13.05 -5.17
N GLU A 120 -1.15 -13.32 -4.36
CA GLU A 120 -1.36 -13.92 -3.06
C GLU A 120 -1.92 -12.86 -2.10
N PRO A 121 -3.05 -13.15 -1.43
CA PRO A 121 -3.66 -12.19 -0.52
C PRO A 121 -2.72 -11.87 0.65
N ALA A 122 -2.82 -10.63 1.14
CA ALA A 122 -2.17 -10.27 2.39
C ALA A 122 -2.80 -11.07 3.53
N ARG A 123 -1.96 -11.59 4.43
CA ARG A 123 -2.45 -12.31 5.62
C ARG A 123 -2.14 -11.53 6.88
N LEU A 124 -3.14 -11.33 7.73
CA LEU A 124 -3.02 -10.80 9.07
C LEU A 124 -3.27 -11.93 10.05
N ASP A 125 -2.26 -12.30 10.82
CA ASP A 125 -2.33 -13.44 11.77
C ASP A 125 -2.85 -14.74 11.11
N GLY A 126 -2.40 -14.98 9.87
CA GLY A 126 -2.79 -16.16 9.09
C GLY A 126 -4.14 -16.06 8.38
N LYS A 127 -4.94 -15.02 8.64
CA LYS A 127 -6.23 -14.79 7.97
C LYS A 127 -6.05 -13.90 6.73
N PRO A 128 -6.59 -14.28 5.56
CA PRO A 128 -6.53 -13.43 4.38
C PRO A 128 -7.39 -12.18 4.59
N ILE A 129 -6.82 -11.01 4.34
CA ILE A 129 -7.48 -9.71 4.47
C ILE A 129 -7.47 -8.95 3.16
N GLU A 130 -8.47 -8.08 2.98
CA GLU A 130 -8.50 -7.15 1.86
C GLU A 130 -7.58 -5.96 2.14
N THR A 131 -6.78 -5.56 1.14
CA THR A 131 -5.79 -4.47 1.34
C THR A 131 -5.60 -3.61 0.10
N SER A 132 -5.23 -2.34 0.32
CA SER A 132 -4.87 -1.43 -0.77
C SER A 132 -3.50 -1.81 -1.32
N TYR A 133 -3.44 -2.22 -2.59
CA TYR A 133 -2.22 -2.64 -3.25
C TYR A 133 -1.82 -1.66 -4.37
N LYS A 134 -0.52 -1.35 -4.46
CA LYS A 134 0.04 -0.42 -5.46
C LYS A 134 0.83 -1.23 -6.50
N VAL A 135 0.36 -1.19 -7.74
CA VAL A 135 1.01 -1.82 -8.89
C VAL A 135 1.77 -0.75 -9.67
N THR A 136 3.06 -0.95 -9.85
CA THR A 136 3.94 -0.03 -10.58
C THR A 136 4.50 -0.72 -11.81
N PHE A 137 4.28 -0.12 -12.98
CA PHE A 137 4.85 -0.58 -14.25
C PHE A 137 5.86 0.42 -14.76
N THR A 138 7.11 -0.02 -14.95
CA THR A 138 8.14 0.79 -15.62
C THR A 138 8.28 0.31 -17.05
N LEU A 139 7.95 1.18 -17.99
CA LEU A 139 8.03 0.92 -19.43
C LEU A 139 9.23 1.64 -20.04
N ASN A 140 9.90 0.93 -20.94
CA ASN A 140 10.90 1.48 -21.83
C ASN A 140 10.63 0.92 -23.23
N CYS A 141 9.84 1.65 -23.99
CA CYS A 141 9.47 1.31 -25.36
C CYS A 141 10.53 1.91 -26.29
N LYS A 142 11.33 1.02 -26.88
CA LYS A 142 12.26 1.35 -27.95
C LYS A 142 11.63 0.97 -29.29
N PRO A 143 11.95 1.70 -30.37
CA PRO A 143 11.53 1.34 -31.72
C PRO A 143 12.19 0.04 -32.18
#